data_AF-A0A6J2UXG6-F1
#
_entry.id   AF-A0A6J2UXG6-F1
#
_cell.length_a   1.000
_cell.length_b   1.000
_cell.length_c   1.000
_cell.angle_alpha   90.00
_cell.angle_beta   90.00
_cell.angle_gamma   90.00
#
_symmetry.space_group_name_H-M   'P 1'
#
loop_
_entity.id
_entity.type
_entity.pdbx_description
1 polymer ?
#
loop_
_entity_poly.entity_id
_entity_poly.type
_entity_poly.pdbx_seq_one_letter_code
_entity_poly.pdbx_strand_id
1 'polypeptide(L)'
;MEDETDVDTLGEQLYELILPKHPDIAGKLTGMLLELPGPVLVQMLKNEALLNEALERALTALQRSTGNGNFTSPDNDVASASSDSIGERLYDLIDLYDTGHTQKITGMLLEQKKEAVLQLLSDPALLEKKVKLAMETLKQQGEEETDVSENSDKDEAEVIGETLFARVQQIDSAHCSDITGMLLEMDSDTLRQLLDDRAMLEVAVQRAKSALEDLSNQTCSETSH
;
A
#
# COMPACT_ATOMS: atom_id res chain seq x y z
N MET A 1 -51.83 34.89 -21.98
CA MET A 1 -50.88 34.37 -22.98
C MET A 1 -49.87 33.64 -22.14
N GLU A 2 -50.07 32.34 -21.99
CA GLU A 2 -49.16 31.51 -21.21
C GLU A 2 -47.88 31.42 -22.04
N ASP A 3 -46.77 31.90 -21.49
CA ASP A 3 -45.44 31.70 -22.06
C ASP A 3 -45.13 30.20 -22.02
N GLU A 4 -45.73 29.46 -22.96
CA GLU A 4 -45.51 28.04 -23.20
C GLU A 4 -44.07 27.92 -23.68
N THR A 5 -43.16 27.87 -22.71
CA THR A 5 -41.75 27.63 -22.99
C THR A 5 -41.70 26.17 -23.38
N ASP A 6 -41.63 25.88 -24.68
CA ASP A 6 -41.62 24.52 -25.22
C ASP A 6 -40.45 23.74 -24.61
N VAL A 7 -40.77 22.95 -23.59
CA VAL A 7 -39.80 22.18 -22.80
C VAL A 7 -39.09 21.18 -23.71
N ASP A 8 -39.80 20.62 -24.69
CA ASP A 8 -39.25 19.79 -25.76
C ASP A 8 -38.14 20.51 -26.55
N THR A 9 -38.39 21.74 -27.03
CA THR A 9 -37.41 22.52 -27.81
C THR A 9 -36.19 22.91 -26.98
N LEU A 10 -36.37 23.14 -25.68
CA LEU A 10 -35.27 23.39 -24.75
C LEU A 10 -34.45 22.13 -24.48
N GLY A 11 -35.12 20.98 -24.38
CA GLY A 11 -34.50 19.68 -24.22
C GLY A 11 -33.59 19.32 -25.38
N GLU A 12 -34.04 19.52 -26.61
CA GLU A 12 -33.23 19.28 -27.81
C GLU A 12 -31.97 20.15 -27.82
N GLN A 13 -32.11 21.46 -27.56
CA GLN A 13 -30.96 22.38 -27.50
C GLN A 13 -29.97 22.04 -26.38
N LEU A 14 -30.46 21.64 -25.21
CA LEU A 14 -29.61 21.17 -24.11
C LEU A 14 -28.89 19.89 -24.48
N TYR A 15 -29.60 18.94 -25.10
CA TYR A 15 -29.01 17.67 -25.53
C TYR A 15 -27.86 17.89 -26.52
N GLU A 16 -28.03 18.76 -27.51
CA GLU A 16 -26.97 19.09 -28.48
C GLU A 16 -25.71 19.68 -27.83
N LEU A 17 -25.87 20.45 -26.75
CA LEU A 17 -24.75 21.00 -25.97
C LEU A 17 -24.07 19.97 -25.07
N ILE A 18 -24.86 19.02 -24.54
CA ILE A 18 -24.38 18.00 -23.58
C ILE A 18 -23.75 16.81 -24.30
N LEU A 19 -24.29 16.40 -25.46
CA LEU A 19 -23.84 15.27 -26.26
C LEU A 19 -22.32 15.28 -26.54
N PRO A 20 -21.68 16.37 -27.01
CA PRO A 20 -20.24 16.38 -27.24
C PRO A 20 -19.41 16.32 -25.96
N LYS A 21 -19.96 16.72 -24.80
CA LYS A 21 -19.28 16.69 -23.50
C LYS A 21 -19.44 15.33 -22.78
N HIS A 22 -20.63 14.75 -22.84
CA HIS A 22 -21.01 13.53 -22.11
C HIS A 22 -21.88 12.58 -22.97
N PRO A 23 -21.35 11.99 -24.05
CA PRO A 23 -22.15 11.24 -25.03
C PRO A 23 -22.87 10.03 -24.43
N ASP A 24 -22.26 9.35 -23.46
CA ASP A 24 -22.80 8.13 -22.83
C ASP A 24 -24.03 8.39 -21.93
N ILE A 25 -24.13 9.60 -21.37
CA ILE A 25 -25.13 9.94 -20.34
C ILE A 25 -25.92 11.20 -20.68
N ALA A 26 -25.72 11.78 -21.86
CA ALA A 26 -26.37 13.01 -22.31
C ALA A 26 -27.90 12.92 -22.22
N GLY A 27 -28.49 11.78 -22.58
CA GLY A 27 -29.94 11.59 -22.50
C GLY A 27 -30.48 11.62 -21.08
N LYS A 28 -29.77 10.99 -20.13
CA LYS A 28 -30.13 10.99 -18.71
C LYS A 28 -29.92 12.35 -18.06
N LEU A 29 -28.80 13.00 -18.37
CA LEU A 29 -28.51 14.36 -17.88
C LEU A 29 -29.57 15.34 -18.39
N THR A 30 -29.85 15.33 -19.69
CA THR A 30 -30.87 16.20 -20.28
C THR A 30 -32.24 15.94 -19.65
N GLY A 31 -32.63 14.68 -19.46
CA GLY A 31 -33.88 14.33 -18.78
C GLY A 31 -33.96 14.88 -17.36
N MET A 32 -32.90 14.79 -16.57
CA MET A 32 -32.86 15.37 -15.21
C MET A 32 -32.85 16.90 -15.21
N LEU A 33 -32.19 17.52 -16.20
CA LEU A 33 -32.20 18.96 -16.34
C LEU A 33 -33.60 19.45 -16.71
N LEU A 34 -34.32 18.75 -17.58
CA LEU A 34 -35.69 19.08 -18.00
C LEU A 34 -36.73 19.06 -16.86
N GLU A 35 -36.38 18.53 -15.69
CA GLU A 35 -37.20 18.66 -14.47
C GLU A 35 -37.15 20.08 -13.87
N LEU A 36 -36.24 20.93 -14.35
CA LEU A 36 -36.13 22.34 -13.95
C LEU A 36 -37.14 23.22 -14.70
N PRO A 37 -37.60 24.33 -14.10
CA PRO A 37 -38.55 25.22 -14.75
C PRO A 37 -37.95 25.88 -16.01
N GLY A 38 -38.76 26.01 -17.07
CA GLY A 38 -38.40 26.64 -18.35
C GLY A 38 -37.49 27.89 -18.29
N PRO A 39 -37.73 28.91 -17.44
CA PRO A 39 -36.84 30.07 -17.35
C PRO A 39 -35.41 29.73 -16.90
N VAL A 40 -35.22 28.70 -16.08
CA VAL A 40 -33.90 28.23 -15.64
C VAL A 40 -33.18 27.56 -16.81
N LEU A 41 -33.87 26.73 -17.59
CA LEU A 41 -33.32 26.08 -18.79
C LEU A 41 -32.86 27.13 -19.82
N VAL A 42 -33.66 28.17 -20.05
CA VAL A 42 -33.28 29.29 -20.93
C VAL A 42 -32.04 30.03 -20.42
N GLN A 43 -31.89 30.19 -19.10
CA GLN A 43 -30.67 30.79 -18.54
C GLN A 43 -29.45 29.89 -18.72
N MET A 44 -29.61 28.58 -18.59
CA MET A 44 -28.53 27.61 -18.79
C MET A 44 -28.05 27.57 -20.24
N LEU A 45 -28.95 27.68 -21.22
CA LEU A 45 -28.60 27.79 -22.64
C LEU A 45 -27.80 29.07 -22.94
N LYS A 46 -28.04 30.16 -22.21
CA LYS A 46 -27.33 31.44 -22.37
C LYS A 46 -26.03 31.51 -21.58
N ASN A 47 -25.89 30.71 -20.52
CA ASN A 47 -24.76 30.76 -19.60
C ASN A 47 -24.15 29.38 -19.41
N GLU A 48 -23.05 29.15 -20.13
CA GLU A 48 -22.30 27.89 -20.07
C GLU A 48 -21.83 27.54 -18.65
N ALA A 49 -21.48 28.52 -17.81
CA ALA A 49 -21.07 28.24 -16.43
C ALA A 49 -22.22 27.65 -15.60
N LEU A 50 -23.42 28.20 -15.75
CA LEU A 50 -24.63 27.69 -15.08
C LEU A 50 -25.00 26.30 -15.60
N LEU A 51 -24.81 26.05 -16.90
CA LEU A 51 -25.03 24.74 -17.50
C LEU A 51 -24.06 23.70 -16.92
N ASN A 52 -22.75 23.98 -16.86
CA ASN A 52 -21.79 23.05 -16.28
C ASN A 52 -22.09 22.78 -14.80
N GLU A 53 -22.44 23.81 -14.02
CA GLU A 53 -22.77 23.62 -12.60
C GLU A 53 -24.01 22.73 -12.40
N ALA A 54 -25.02 22.87 -13.26
CA ALA A 54 -26.18 21.99 -13.25
C ALA A 54 -25.85 20.57 -13.72
N LEU A 55 -24.95 20.41 -14.71
CA LEU A 55 -24.47 19.11 -15.16
C LEU A 55 -23.69 18.38 -14.07
N GLU A 56 -22.81 19.07 -13.35
CA GLU A 56 -22.07 18.50 -12.21
C GLU A 56 -23.01 18.03 -11.09
N ARG A 57 -24.06 18.81 -10.80
CA ARG A 57 -25.10 18.41 -9.84
C ARG A 57 -25.88 17.19 -10.34
N ALA A 58 -26.28 17.17 -11.61
CA ALA A 58 -26.98 16.05 -12.20
C ALA A 58 -26.10 14.78 -12.25
N LEU A 59 -24.81 14.92 -12.55
CA LEU A 59 -23.81 13.84 -12.50
C LEU A 59 -23.69 13.25 -11.10
N THR A 60 -23.57 14.10 -10.09
CA THR A 60 -23.49 13.69 -8.68
C THR A 60 -24.76 12.93 -8.25
N ALA A 61 -25.93 13.42 -8.68
CA ALA A 61 -27.21 12.77 -8.42
C ALA A 61 -27.36 11.43 -9.18
N LEU A 62 -26.84 11.34 -10.40
CA LEU A 62 -26.80 10.10 -11.18
C LEU A 62 -25.84 9.07 -10.60
N GLN A 63 -24.71 9.47 -10.02
CA GLN A 63 -23.81 8.54 -9.33
C GLN A 63 -24.48 7.91 -8.11
N ARG A 64 -25.29 8.69 -7.38
CA ARG A 64 -26.15 8.17 -6.30
C ARG A 64 -27.25 7.23 -6.80
N SER A 65 -27.71 7.42 -8.03
CA SER A 65 -28.85 6.66 -8.60
C SER A 65 -28.42 5.49 -9.49
N THR A 66 -27.20 5.50 -10.02
CA THR A 66 -26.62 4.50 -10.94
C THR A 66 -25.65 3.56 -10.21
N GLY A 67 -25.29 3.85 -8.96
CA GLY A 67 -24.69 2.88 -8.07
C GLY A 67 -25.65 1.72 -7.84
N ASN A 68 -25.41 0.61 -8.53
CA ASN A 68 -26.12 -0.67 -8.40
C ASN A 68 -26.51 -0.94 -6.95
N GLY A 69 -27.79 -1.22 -6.75
CA GLY A 69 -28.41 -1.38 -5.44
C GLY A 69 -27.68 -2.37 -4.54
N ASN A 70 -27.36 -1.91 -3.33
CA ASN A 70 -27.67 -2.71 -2.16
C ASN A 70 -28.14 -1.77 -1.03
N PHE A 71 -29.29 -2.14 -0.47
CA PHE A 71 -30.12 -1.39 0.45
C PHE A 71 -29.38 -0.78 1.64
N THR A 72 -29.63 0.50 1.91
CA THR A 72 -29.79 0.97 3.29
C THR A 72 -31.01 1.89 3.35
N SER A 73 -32.11 1.34 3.87
CA SER A 73 -33.24 2.15 4.35
C SER A 73 -32.76 3.06 5.49
N PRO A 74 -33.34 4.26 5.64
CA PRO A 74 -32.96 5.20 6.67
C PRO A 74 -33.85 4.97 7.89
N ASP A 75 -33.44 4.13 8.85
CA ASP A 75 -34.01 4.23 10.20
C ASP A 75 -33.11 3.59 11.25
N ASN A 76 -32.76 4.44 12.22
CA ASN A 76 -32.13 4.18 13.52
C ASN A 76 -30.65 3.80 13.58
N ASP A 77 -29.97 4.60 14.41
CA ASP A 77 -28.84 4.24 15.26
C ASP A 77 -27.69 3.47 14.59
N VAL A 78 -26.64 4.19 14.19
CA VAL A 78 -25.39 4.28 14.98
C VAL A 78 -24.34 5.05 14.17
N ALA A 79 -23.62 5.92 14.87
CA ALA A 79 -22.42 6.55 14.35
C ALA A 79 -21.38 5.51 13.90
N SER A 80 -21.09 5.39 12.60
CA SER A 80 -19.81 4.86 12.05
C SER A 80 -19.71 4.79 10.51
N ALA A 81 -20.59 5.43 9.72
CA ALA A 81 -20.41 5.42 8.26
C ALA A 81 -19.38 6.48 7.81
N SER A 82 -18.08 6.14 7.66
CA SER A 82 -17.14 6.98 6.88
C SER A 82 -15.79 6.39 6.46
N SER A 83 -15.47 5.13 6.76
CA SER A 83 -14.17 4.52 6.41
C SER A 83 -14.31 3.24 5.58
N ASP A 84 -15.30 2.41 5.90
CA ASP A 84 -15.45 1.06 5.33
C ASP A 84 -15.77 1.08 3.82
N SER A 85 -16.68 1.95 3.38
CA SER A 85 -17.10 2.00 1.96
C SER A 85 -16.01 2.46 1.00
N ILE A 86 -15.09 3.34 1.44
CA ILE A 86 -13.95 3.77 0.62
C ILE A 86 -12.90 2.65 0.55
N GLY A 87 -12.73 1.91 1.65
CA GLY A 87 -11.85 0.75 1.69
C GLY A 87 -12.28 -0.37 0.75
N GLU A 88 -13.57 -0.70 0.73
CA GLU A 88 -14.12 -1.72 -0.17
C GLU A 88 -13.93 -1.35 -1.64
N ARG A 89 -14.22 -0.09 -2.00
CA ARG A 89 -14.02 0.41 -3.37
C ARG A 89 -12.55 0.39 -3.78
N LEU A 90 -11.66 0.78 -2.88
CA LEU A 90 -10.22 0.78 -3.12
C LEU A 90 -9.69 -0.65 -3.26
N TYR A 91 -10.19 -1.57 -2.44
CA TYR A 91 -9.85 -3.00 -2.49
C TYR A 91 -10.15 -3.60 -3.85
N ASP A 92 -11.39 -3.44 -4.35
CA ASP A 92 -11.80 -3.95 -5.66
C ASP A 92 -10.89 -3.44 -6.78
N LEU A 93 -10.50 -2.15 -6.72
CA LEU A 93 -9.61 -1.59 -7.74
C LEU A 93 -8.21 -2.18 -7.68
N ILE A 94 -7.65 -2.36 -6.48
CA ILE A 94 -6.30 -2.93 -6.31
C ILE A 94 -6.30 -4.41 -6.68
N ASP A 95 -7.40 -5.12 -6.45
CA ASP A 95 -7.53 -6.55 -6.74
C ASP A 95 -7.40 -6.84 -8.24
N LEU A 96 -7.90 -5.92 -9.07
CA LEU A 96 -7.75 -5.99 -10.53
C LEU A 96 -6.29 -5.94 -11.02
N TYR A 97 -5.35 -5.47 -10.18
CA TYR A 97 -3.92 -5.43 -10.50
C TYR A 97 -3.18 -6.73 -10.15
N ASP A 98 -3.89 -7.78 -9.69
CA ASP A 98 -3.35 -9.12 -9.39
C ASP A 98 -2.07 -9.09 -8.53
N THR A 99 -2.09 -8.25 -7.50
CA THR A 99 -0.91 -7.96 -6.66
C THR A 99 -0.60 -9.08 -5.65
N GLY A 100 -1.54 -10.01 -5.44
CA GLY A 100 -1.50 -11.05 -4.40
C GLY A 100 -1.56 -10.53 -2.96
N HIS A 101 -1.46 -9.21 -2.76
CA HIS A 101 -1.37 -8.54 -1.47
C HIS A 101 -2.40 -7.41 -1.33
N THR A 102 -3.51 -7.52 -2.07
CA THR A 102 -4.57 -6.51 -2.17
C THR A 102 -4.99 -5.99 -0.80
N GLN A 103 -5.24 -6.86 0.18
CA GLN A 103 -5.69 -6.46 1.52
C GLN A 103 -4.66 -5.57 2.22
N LYS A 104 -3.39 -5.97 2.16
CA LYS A 104 -2.29 -5.30 2.86
C LYS A 104 -1.98 -3.95 2.21
N ILE A 105 -1.97 -3.92 0.88
CA ILE A 105 -1.85 -2.70 0.08
C ILE A 105 -3.02 -1.76 0.38
N THR A 106 -4.27 -2.26 0.35
CA THR A 106 -5.46 -1.45 0.65
C THR A 106 -5.39 -0.85 2.04
N GLY A 107 -4.97 -1.62 3.05
CA GLY A 107 -4.73 -1.11 4.41
C GLY A 107 -3.70 0.01 4.46
N MET A 108 -2.54 -0.16 3.81
CA MET A 108 -1.49 0.86 3.73
C MET A 108 -1.95 2.14 3.02
N LEU A 109 -2.78 2.03 1.96
CA LEU A 109 -3.32 3.21 1.30
C LEU A 109 -4.43 3.87 2.11
N LEU A 110 -5.26 3.11 2.83
CA LEU A 110 -6.31 3.63 3.71
C LEU A 110 -5.76 4.35 4.95
N GLU A 111 -4.55 4.00 5.38
CA GLU A 111 -3.84 4.71 6.45
C GLU A 111 -3.41 6.13 6.03
N GLN A 112 -3.50 6.45 4.73
CA GLN A 112 -3.31 7.80 4.22
C GLN A 112 -4.56 8.67 4.38
N LYS A 113 -4.42 9.98 4.15
CA LYS A 113 -5.54 10.93 4.23
C LYS A 113 -6.69 10.52 3.30
N LYS A 114 -7.93 10.61 3.78
CA LYS A 114 -9.16 10.33 3.02
C LYS A 114 -9.21 11.00 1.64
N GLU A 115 -8.74 12.24 1.54
CA GLU A 115 -8.65 12.98 0.26
C GLU A 115 -7.70 12.32 -0.74
N ALA A 116 -6.57 11.78 -0.27
CA ALA A 116 -5.62 11.08 -1.12
C ALA A 116 -6.24 9.79 -1.66
N VAL A 117 -6.99 9.05 -0.84
CA VAL A 117 -7.68 7.82 -1.27
C VAL A 117 -8.78 8.12 -2.30
N LEU A 118 -9.52 9.21 -2.13
CA LEU A 118 -10.50 9.66 -3.13
C LEU A 118 -9.84 10.07 -4.45
N GLN A 119 -8.67 10.71 -4.39
CA GLN A 119 -7.90 11.05 -5.59
C GLN A 119 -7.40 9.79 -6.31
N LEU A 120 -7.01 8.76 -5.57
CA LEU A 120 -6.61 7.46 -6.11
C LEU A 120 -7.77 6.73 -6.79
N LEU A 121 -8.97 6.80 -6.21
CA LEU A 121 -10.20 6.28 -6.82
C LEU A 121 -10.58 7.03 -8.11
N SER A 122 -10.15 8.29 -8.26
CA SER A 122 -10.45 9.14 -9.42
C SER A 122 -9.37 9.07 -10.51
N ASP A 123 -8.11 8.80 -10.14
CA ASP A 123 -6.96 8.77 -11.04
C ASP A 123 -6.26 7.40 -11.05
N PRO A 124 -6.48 6.57 -12.09
CA PRO A 124 -5.95 5.21 -12.14
C PRO A 124 -4.42 5.17 -12.30
N ALA A 125 -3.80 6.21 -12.88
CA ALA A 125 -2.35 6.29 -13.04
C ALA A 125 -1.65 6.56 -11.69
N LEU A 126 -2.25 7.38 -10.83
CA LEU A 126 -1.80 7.62 -9.48
C LEU A 126 -2.01 6.39 -8.59
N LEU A 127 -3.14 5.68 -8.77
CA LEU A 127 -3.41 4.43 -8.08
C LEU A 127 -2.34 3.39 -8.39
N GLU A 128 -2.05 3.15 -9.67
CA GLU A 128 -1.00 2.20 -10.08
C GLU A 128 0.35 2.53 -9.45
N LYS A 129 0.75 3.81 -9.46
CA LYS A 129 2.00 4.26 -8.82
C LYS A 129 2.04 3.96 -7.33
N LYS A 130 0.94 4.20 -6.61
CA LYS A 130 0.83 3.95 -5.16
C LYS A 130 0.77 2.46 -4.86
N VAL A 131 0.06 1.67 -5.67
CA VAL A 131 0.01 0.21 -5.57
C VAL A 131 1.40 -0.36 -5.78
N LYS A 132 2.12 0.07 -6.81
CA LYS A 132 3.51 -0.34 -7.07
C LYS A 132 4.45 0.03 -5.94
N LEU A 133 4.33 1.25 -5.40
CA LEU A 133 5.12 1.69 -4.23
C LEU A 133 4.84 0.79 -3.01
N ALA A 134 3.56 0.53 -2.73
CA ALA A 134 3.16 -0.37 -1.65
C ALA A 134 3.64 -1.81 -1.88
N MET A 135 3.61 -2.31 -3.11
CA MET A 135 4.19 -3.62 -3.47
C MET A 135 5.71 -3.65 -3.25
N GLU A 136 6.42 -2.58 -3.59
CA GLU A 136 7.87 -2.48 -3.37
C GLU A 136 8.20 -2.42 -1.88
N THR A 137 7.40 -1.69 -1.08
CA THR A 137 7.51 -1.70 0.38
C THR A 137 7.19 -3.07 0.98
N LEU A 138 6.16 -3.76 0.49
CA LEU A 138 5.81 -5.12 0.94
C LEU A 138 6.86 -6.16 0.53
N LYS A 139 7.50 -5.96 -0.63
CA LYS A 139 8.60 -6.78 -1.10
C LYS A 139 9.86 -6.57 -0.25
N GLN A 140 10.16 -5.31 0.12
CA GLN A 140 11.19 -5.01 1.12
C GLN A 140 10.83 -5.63 2.50
N GLN A 141 9.57 -5.58 2.93
CA GLN A 141 9.12 -6.25 4.16
C GLN A 141 9.04 -7.79 4.06
N GLY A 142 9.06 -8.37 2.86
CA GLY A 142 9.00 -9.81 2.60
C GLY A 142 10.35 -10.45 2.24
N GLU A 143 11.35 -9.63 1.92
CA GLU A 143 12.73 -10.05 1.65
C GLU A 143 13.71 -9.53 2.71
N GLU A 144 13.21 -8.87 3.76
CA GLU A 144 13.99 -8.43 4.92
C GLU A 144 13.43 -9.04 6.21
N GLU A 145 13.49 -10.36 6.29
CA GLU A 145 13.78 -11.02 7.57
C GLU A 145 15.26 -10.74 7.91
N THR A 146 15.59 -9.49 8.23
CA THR A 146 16.73 -9.03 9.03
C THR A 146 16.67 -7.50 9.03
N ASP A 147 16.10 -6.91 10.09
CA ASP A 147 16.62 -5.73 10.81
C ASP A 147 15.48 -4.87 11.40
N VAL A 148 15.19 -5.18 12.68
CA VAL A 148 14.73 -4.33 13.80
C VAL A 148 13.52 -3.39 13.66
N SER A 149 12.49 -3.67 14.45
CA SER A 149 12.38 -2.99 15.76
C SER A 149 11.31 -3.57 16.69
N GLU A 150 11.58 -3.44 17.99
CA GLU A 150 10.78 -3.78 19.18
C GLU A 150 10.76 -5.26 19.62
N ASN A 151 11.90 -5.72 20.15
CA ASN A 151 11.85 -6.52 21.38
C ASN A 151 13.03 -6.18 22.32
N SER A 152 12.72 -6.13 23.61
CA SER A 152 13.51 -5.52 24.68
C SER A 152 14.91 -6.12 24.88
N ASP A 153 15.97 -5.33 24.70
CA ASP A 153 17.33 -5.37 25.33
C ASP A 153 18.05 -6.73 25.53
N LYS A 154 17.51 -7.83 25.01
CA LYS A 154 18.02 -9.21 25.14
C LYS A 154 18.37 -9.81 23.78
N ASP A 155 17.76 -9.30 22.72
CA ASP A 155 17.91 -9.82 21.36
C ASP A 155 19.22 -9.38 20.69
N GLU A 156 19.88 -8.31 21.13
CA GLU A 156 21.06 -7.77 20.44
C GLU A 156 22.25 -8.76 20.43
N ALA A 157 22.49 -9.46 21.55
CA ALA A 157 23.54 -10.47 21.62
C ALA A 157 23.20 -11.73 20.81
N GLU A 158 21.90 -12.08 20.74
CA GLU A 158 21.42 -13.23 19.96
C GLU A 158 21.55 -12.96 18.45
N VAL A 159 21.12 -11.78 17.99
CA VAL A 159 21.25 -11.34 16.59
C VAL A 159 22.72 -11.25 16.16
N ILE A 160 23.60 -10.74 17.02
CA ILE A 160 25.05 -10.71 16.75
C ILE A 160 25.59 -12.13 16.63
N GLY A 161 25.18 -13.05 17.50
CA GLY A 161 25.59 -14.46 17.47
C GLY A 161 25.16 -15.19 16.21
N GLU A 162 23.90 -15.04 15.79
CA GLU A 162 23.38 -15.65 14.56
C GLU A 162 24.10 -15.09 13.31
N THR A 163 24.28 -13.78 13.26
CA THR A 163 24.98 -13.11 12.15
C THR A 163 26.44 -13.56 12.07
N LEU A 164 27.11 -13.66 13.23
CA LEU A 164 28.49 -14.13 13.32
C LEU A 164 28.60 -15.59 12.88
N PHE A 165 27.69 -16.46 13.31
CA PHE A 165 27.67 -17.86 12.90
C PHE A 165 27.58 -18.01 11.38
N ALA A 166 26.65 -17.30 10.75
CA ALA A 166 26.48 -17.35 9.31
C ALA A 166 27.74 -16.88 8.55
N ARG A 167 28.43 -15.85 9.06
CA ARG A 167 29.68 -15.35 8.46
C ARG A 167 30.85 -16.31 8.66
N VAL A 168 31.00 -16.88 9.86
CA VAL A 168 32.04 -17.89 10.15
C VAL A 168 31.80 -19.15 9.32
N GLN A 169 30.56 -19.61 9.19
CA GLN A 169 30.21 -20.80 8.41
C GLN A 169 30.61 -20.69 6.93
N GLN A 170 30.55 -19.48 6.36
CA GLN A 170 31.04 -19.21 5.00
C GLN A 170 32.56 -19.29 4.86
N ILE A 171 33.31 -19.09 5.95
CA ILE A 171 34.77 -19.15 5.98
C ILE A 171 35.23 -20.58 6.29
N ASP A 172 34.67 -21.18 7.34
CA ASP A 172 35.00 -22.53 7.78
C ASP A 172 33.74 -23.25 8.27
N SER A 173 33.19 -24.12 7.42
CA SER A 173 31.97 -24.87 7.75
C SER A 173 32.21 -26.06 8.68
N ALA A 174 33.45 -26.53 8.80
CA ALA A 174 33.79 -27.72 9.58
C ALA A 174 33.80 -27.42 11.08
N HIS A 175 34.28 -26.23 11.46
CA HIS A 175 34.43 -25.83 12.86
C HIS A 175 33.61 -24.57 13.22
N CYS A 176 32.62 -24.20 12.38
CA CYS A 176 31.86 -22.97 12.59
C CYS A 176 31.22 -22.86 13.98
N SER A 177 30.63 -23.93 14.49
CA SER A 177 30.00 -23.91 15.82
C SER A 177 31.00 -23.63 16.94
N ASP A 178 32.14 -24.30 16.94
CA ASP A 178 33.18 -24.12 17.97
C ASP A 178 33.88 -22.77 17.84
N ILE A 179 34.19 -22.35 16.61
CA ILE A 179 34.82 -21.05 16.32
C ILE A 179 33.88 -19.91 16.72
N THR A 180 32.60 -19.98 16.34
CA THR A 180 31.63 -18.96 16.73
C THR A 180 31.43 -18.93 18.24
N GLY A 181 31.41 -20.09 18.91
CA GLY A 181 31.38 -20.16 20.37
C GLY A 181 32.55 -19.43 21.02
N MET A 182 33.78 -19.65 20.53
CA MET A 182 34.98 -18.98 21.02
C MET A 182 35.00 -17.47 20.73
N LEU A 183 34.46 -17.06 19.58
CA LEU A 183 34.37 -15.64 19.23
C LEU A 183 33.29 -14.93 20.06
N LEU A 184 32.19 -15.62 20.40
CA LEU A 184 31.13 -15.10 21.27
C LEU A 184 31.56 -14.87 22.72
N GLU A 185 32.73 -15.37 23.13
CA GLU A 185 33.35 -15.04 24.42
C GLU A 185 33.93 -13.60 24.45
N MET A 186 33.96 -12.92 23.30
CA MET A 186 34.40 -11.52 23.18
C MET A 186 33.26 -10.52 23.44
N ASP A 187 33.60 -9.26 23.70
CA ASP A 187 32.62 -8.19 23.88
C ASP A 187 31.83 -7.90 22.59
N SER A 188 30.54 -7.55 22.74
CA SER A 188 29.62 -7.26 21.64
C SER A 188 30.13 -6.17 20.69
N ASP A 189 30.84 -5.15 21.19
CA ASP A 189 31.46 -4.10 20.37
C ASP A 189 32.55 -4.67 19.44
N THR A 190 33.34 -5.62 19.94
CA THR A 190 34.39 -6.26 19.14
C THR A 190 33.79 -7.17 18.08
N LEU A 191 32.71 -7.87 18.41
CA LEU A 191 31.97 -8.69 17.45
C LEU A 191 31.35 -7.86 16.33
N ARG A 192 30.79 -6.69 16.64
CA ARG A 192 30.30 -5.74 15.63
C ARG A 192 31.41 -5.28 14.69
N GLN A 193 32.58 -4.95 15.24
CA GLN A 193 33.72 -4.53 14.42
C GLN A 193 34.21 -5.65 13.49
N LEU A 194 34.17 -6.90 13.94
CA LEU A 194 34.47 -8.07 13.11
C LEU A 194 33.41 -8.29 12.02
N LEU A 195 32.13 -8.04 12.32
CA LEU A 195 31.05 -8.16 11.32
C LEU A 195 31.12 -7.09 10.23
N ASP A 196 31.62 -5.90 10.57
CA ASP A 196 31.85 -4.79 9.64
C ASP A 196 33.07 -5.04 8.74
N ASP A 197 34.17 -5.55 9.31
CA ASP A 197 35.41 -5.84 8.58
C ASP A 197 35.65 -7.34 8.36
N ARG A 198 35.32 -7.80 7.15
CA ARG A 198 35.48 -9.21 6.75
C ARG A 198 36.91 -9.73 6.90
N ALA A 199 37.93 -8.91 6.63
CA ALA A 199 39.32 -9.34 6.74
C ALA A 199 39.72 -9.57 8.20
N MET A 200 39.25 -8.71 9.11
CA MET A 200 39.44 -8.88 10.55
C MET A 200 38.74 -10.14 11.08
N LEU A 201 37.52 -10.43 10.59
CA LEU A 201 36.80 -11.66 10.91
C LEU A 201 37.55 -12.91 10.44
N GLU A 202 38.07 -12.92 9.21
CA GLU A 202 38.84 -14.05 8.70
C GLU A 202 40.08 -14.33 9.55
N VAL A 203 40.80 -13.29 9.99
CA VAL A 203 41.96 -13.45 10.89
C VAL A 203 41.54 -14.02 12.25
N ALA A 204 40.41 -13.57 12.80
CA ALA A 204 39.89 -14.08 14.07
C ALA A 204 39.47 -15.55 13.97
N VAL A 205 38.80 -15.93 12.87
CA VAL A 205 38.41 -17.31 12.56
C VAL A 205 39.63 -18.22 12.42
N GLN A 206 40.67 -17.78 11.71
CA GLN A 206 41.91 -18.57 11.57
C GLN A 206 42.63 -18.76 12.90
N ARG A 207 42.67 -17.73 13.75
CA ARG A 207 43.24 -17.85 15.11
C ARG A 207 42.47 -18.85 15.97
N ALA A 208 41.14 -18.77 15.93
CA ALA A 208 40.28 -19.70 16.65
C ALA A 208 40.47 -21.14 16.16
N LYS A 209 40.53 -21.31 14.84
CA LYS A 209 40.79 -22.61 14.21
C LYS A 209 42.12 -23.22 14.64
N SER A 210 43.21 -22.44 14.62
CA SER A 210 44.52 -22.93 15.09
C SER A 210 44.49 -23.37 16.56
N ALA A 211 43.72 -22.69 17.42
CA ALA A 211 43.57 -23.09 18.82
C ALA A 211 42.77 -24.39 18.95
N LEU A 212 41.73 -24.59 18.12
CA LEU A 212 40.97 -25.85 18.09
C LEU A 212 41.83 -27.02 17.60
N GLU A 213 42.65 -26.83 16.58
CA GLU A 213 43.57 -27.85 16.07
C GLU A 213 44.58 -28.26 17.14
N ASP A 214 45.13 -27.31 17.90
CA ASP A 214 46.03 -27.58 19.02
C ASP A 214 45.33 -28.38 20.15
N LEU A 215 44.08 -28.01 20.48
CA LEU A 215 43.26 -28.71 21.48
C LEU A 215 42.95 -30.16 21.06
N SER A 216 42.59 -30.36 19.79
CA SER A 216 42.33 -31.70 19.24
C SER A 216 43.57 -32.59 19.25
N ASN A 217 44.77 -32.01 19.05
CA ASN A 217 46.03 -32.76 19.13
C ASN A 217 46.41 -33.13 20.58
N GLN A 218 46.00 -32.34 21.58
CA GLN A 218 46.24 -32.64 22.99
C GLN A 218 45.31 -33.73 23.54
N THR A 219 44.04 -33.78 23.11
CA THR A 219 43.08 -34.82 23.57
C THR A 219 43.44 -36.26 23.18
N CYS A 220 44.35 -36.46 22.21
CA CYS A 220 44.83 -37.78 21.82
C CYS A 220 46.03 -38.27 22.68
N SER A 221 46.58 -37.43 23.56
CA SER A 221 47.81 -37.74 24.32
C SER A 221 47.57 -38.29 25.73
N GLU A 222 46.34 -38.24 26.27
CA GLU A 222 46.04 -38.62 27.67
C GLU A 222 45.41 -40.01 27.87
N THR A 223 45.25 -40.84 26.84
CA THR A 223 44.82 -42.26 26.99
C THR A 223 45.96 -43.27 26.90
N SER A 224 47.20 -42.87 27.16
CA SER A 224 48.32 -43.80 27.31
C SER A 224 49.27 -43.38 28.42
N HIS A 225 48.86 -43.59 29.67
CA HIS A 225 49.75 -44.12 30.71
C HIS A 225 48.95 -44.86 31.78
#